data_AF-A0A950S0Q4-F1
#
_entry.id   AF-A0A950S0Q4-F1
#
_cell.length_a   1.000
_cell.length_b   1.000
_cell.length_c   1.000
_cell.angle_alpha   90.00
_cell.angle_beta   90.00
_cell.angle_gamma   90.00
#
_symmetry.space_group_name_H-M   'P 1'
#
loop_
_entity.id
_entity.type
_entity.pdbx_description
1 polymer ?
#
loop_
_entity_poly.entity_id
_entity_poly.type
_entity_poly.pdbx_seq_one_letter_code
_entity_poly.pdbx_strand_id
1 'polypeptide(L)'
;MSHPEWKPDGSLEERIYRFAEQHPFAEIIDRLDLTPEQKDAEKADLFFENRTFIAEVKALSTDTSSKIEAILKPYEESDDWPLFYGRRDIGGILPHLPNSEALRKKLYEAVSSAIPELVRKANRQIRVTKQTFGLPEAHGILIVLNDLVEILNPEIIAHRVGITLAKKNPDKSLQFSEIQAVWIVSEQHMVRLTPSLRAFPEIVMSHPALPNDALTDEFLRRIQGFWAAFNGLPVVWLQPEQFKNLKYQSAGEKQDEALPITTSEHWAREYRARPYLRSLSADELLTYGAKLVVESGNQFLKGSPSRHHERMRGGRRFGEFMEEFNHRNLDLRALAPYTESARMFLPARLDEVPGKSTASAPDGPDVRENG
;
A
#
# COMPACT_ATOMS: atom_id res chain seq x y z
N MET A 1 6.21 -22.99 15.26
CA MET A 1 4.84 -22.50 15.42
C MET A 1 4.77 -21.14 14.73
N SER A 2 4.19 -21.08 13.55
CA SER A 2 3.96 -19.82 12.83
C SER A 2 2.85 -19.06 13.56
N HIS A 3 3.15 -17.86 14.05
CA HIS A 3 2.08 -16.94 14.45
C HIS A 3 1.23 -16.64 13.21
N PRO A 4 -0.11 -16.69 13.29
CA PRO A 4 -0.97 -16.28 12.19
C PRO A 4 -0.60 -14.85 11.76
N GLU A 5 -0.54 -14.62 10.44
CA GLU A 5 -0.30 -13.30 9.86
C GLU A 5 -1.36 -12.35 10.43
N TRP A 6 -0.91 -11.39 11.25
CA TRP A 6 -1.80 -10.43 11.88
C TRP A 6 -2.49 -9.63 10.78
N LYS A 7 -3.81 -9.79 10.67
CA LYS A 7 -4.66 -9.04 9.75
C LYS A 7 -5.63 -8.22 10.58
N PRO A 8 -5.49 -6.90 10.57
CA PRO A 8 -6.44 -6.06 11.29
C PRO A 8 -7.81 -6.08 10.61
N ASP A 9 -8.87 -6.15 11.41
CA ASP A 9 -10.22 -5.94 10.91
C ASP A 9 -10.43 -4.43 10.69
N GLY A 10 -10.83 -4.00 9.50
CA GLY A 10 -11.14 -2.59 9.18
C GLY A 10 -9.92 -1.70 8.90
N SER A 11 -10.18 -0.44 8.53
CA SER A 11 -9.13 0.53 8.24
C SER A 11 -8.34 0.93 9.50
N LEU A 12 -7.14 1.46 9.32
CA LEU A 12 -6.33 1.96 10.44
C LEU A 12 -7.07 3.08 11.21
N GLU A 13 -7.76 3.95 10.49
CA GLU A 13 -8.59 5.00 11.07
C GLU A 13 -9.74 4.43 11.90
N GLU A 14 -10.53 3.51 11.34
CA GLU A 14 -11.62 2.82 12.06
C GLU A 14 -11.13 2.11 13.32
N ARG A 15 -9.92 1.55 13.28
CA ARG A 15 -9.30 0.90 14.43
C ARG A 15 -8.86 1.89 15.49
N ILE A 16 -8.33 3.05 15.14
CA ILE A 16 -8.00 4.11 16.10
C ILE A 16 -9.25 4.59 16.83
N TYR A 17 -10.37 4.80 16.14
CA TYR A 17 -11.63 5.17 16.80
C TYR A 17 -12.17 4.05 17.70
N ARG A 18 -12.16 2.78 17.26
CA ARG A 18 -12.54 1.65 18.13
C ARG A 18 -11.63 1.48 19.33
N PHE A 19 -10.33 1.72 19.15
CA PHE A 19 -9.37 1.74 20.24
C PHE A 19 -9.73 2.83 21.26
N ALA A 20 -10.00 4.05 20.80
CA ALA A 20 -10.41 5.15 21.66
C ALA A 20 -11.73 4.84 22.39
N GLU A 21 -12.72 4.21 21.74
CA GLU A 21 -13.98 3.80 22.40
C GLU A 21 -13.75 2.84 23.58
N GLN A 22 -12.76 1.96 23.47
CA GLN A 22 -12.46 0.95 24.48
C GLN A 22 -11.45 1.43 25.51
N HIS A 23 -10.78 2.56 25.25
CA HIS A 23 -9.75 3.07 26.15
C HIS A 23 -10.39 3.85 27.30
N PRO A 24 -10.10 3.50 28.57
CA PRO A 24 -10.60 4.26 29.71
C PRO A 24 -10.21 5.75 29.59
N PHE A 25 -11.15 6.64 29.90
CA PHE A 25 -10.94 8.09 29.90
C PHE A 25 -10.64 8.71 28.53
N ALA A 26 -10.91 7.99 27.45
CA ALA A 26 -10.98 8.55 26.12
C ALA A 26 -12.42 8.89 25.74
N GLU A 27 -12.59 9.94 24.93
CA GLU A 27 -13.88 10.37 24.40
C GLU A 27 -13.75 10.68 22.91
N ILE A 28 -14.69 10.18 22.10
CA ILE A 28 -14.84 10.65 20.72
C ILE A 28 -15.67 11.92 20.75
N ILE A 29 -15.08 13.04 20.35
CA ILE A 29 -15.64 14.38 20.56
C ILE A 29 -17.00 14.53 19.86
N ASP A 30 -17.12 14.03 18.63
CA ASP A 30 -18.38 14.07 17.87
C ASP A 30 -19.52 13.22 18.45
N ARG A 31 -19.24 12.37 19.44
CA ARG A 31 -20.25 11.53 20.10
C ARG A 31 -20.72 12.07 21.45
N LEU A 32 -20.17 13.19 21.88
CA LEU A 32 -20.59 13.85 23.11
C LEU A 32 -21.93 14.58 22.92
N ASP A 33 -22.59 14.90 24.04
CA ASP A 33 -23.69 15.85 24.02
C ASP A 33 -23.14 17.28 23.91
N LEU A 34 -23.09 17.77 22.66
CA LEU A 34 -22.46 19.03 22.31
C LEU A 34 -23.47 20.18 22.24
N THR A 35 -23.06 21.37 22.68
CA THR A 35 -23.81 22.61 22.42
C THR A 35 -23.85 22.90 20.90
N PRO A 36 -24.79 23.74 20.42
CA PRO A 36 -24.82 24.14 19.01
C PRO A 36 -23.46 24.71 18.54
N GLU A 37 -22.83 25.56 19.35
CA GLU A 37 -21.53 26.15 19.05
C GLU A 37 -20.43 25.09 18.94
N GLN A 38 -20.48 24.05 19.79
CA GLN A 38 -19.55 22.92 19.73
C GLN A 38 -19.79 22.02 18.52
N LYS A 39 -21.03 21.87 18.07
CA LYS A 39 -21.37 21.09 16.87
C LYS A 39 -20.85 21.76 15.61
N ASP A 40 -21.01 23.08 15.52
CA ASP A 40 -20.61 23.88 14.35
C ASP A 40 -19.09 24.15 14.29
N ALA A 41 -18.37 23.95 15.40
CA ALA A 41 -16.93 24.15 15.47
C ALA A 41 -16.16 23.03 14.73
N GLU A 42 -15.15 23.44 13.95
CA GLU A 42 -14.18 22.53 13.34
C GLU A 42 -13.16 22.09 14.39
N LYS A 43 -13.59 21.13 15.20
CA LYS A 43 -12.90 20.58 16.37
C LYS A 43 -12.04 19.37 16.01
N ALA A 44 -11.33 18.89 17.02
CA ALA A 44 -10.52 17.70 16.97
C ALA A 44 -11.38 16.44 17.16
N ASP A 45 -10.78 15.28 16.92
CA ASP A 45 -11.49 14.00 16.94
C ASP A 45 -11.67 13.42 18.35
N LEU A 46 -10.63 13.49 19.19
CA LEU A 46 -10.52 12.69 20.40
C LEU A 46 -10.06 13.51 21.62
N PHE A 47 -10.59 13.17 22.78
CA PHE A 47 -9.99 13.47 24.07
C PHE A 47 -9.38 12.21 24.68
N PHE A 48 -8.30 12.38 25.45
CA PHE A 48 -7.71 11.34 26.28
C PHE A 48 -7.42 11.86 27.69
N GLU A 49 -7.36 10.94 28.66
CA GLU A 49 -7.04 11.19 30.07
C GLU A 49 -7.89 12.33 30.67
N ASN A 50 -9.22 12.20 30.60
CA ASN A 50 -10.13 13.23 31.11
C ASN A 50 -9.88 14.60 30.48
N ARG A 51 -9.65 14.62 29.16
CA ARG A 51 -9.43 15.81 28.33
C ARG A 51 -8.13 16.57 28.62
N THR A 52 -7.18 15.97 29.33
CA THR A 52 -5.80 16.50 29.43
C THR A 52 -5.11 16.50 28.06
N PHE A 53 -5.44 15.54 27.20
CA PHE A 53 -4.92 15.49 25.83
C PHE A 53 -6.04 15.64 24.81
N ILE A 54 -5.77 16.42 23.77
CA ILE A 54 -6.64 16.60 22.60
C ILE A 54 -5.91 15.99 21.41
N ALA A 55 -6.50 15.01 20.76
CA ALA A 55 -5.89 14.35 19.62
C ALA A 55 -6.69 14.56 18.33
N GLU A 56 -5.98 14.94 17.26
CA GLU A 56 -6.50 14.95 15.89
C GLU A 56 -5.96 13.75 15.12
N VAL A 57 -6.81 13.03 14.41
CA VAL A 57 -6.48 11.87 13.60
C VAL A 57 -6.48 12.27 12.12
N LYS A 58 -5.39 11.97 11.39
CA LYS A 58 -5.29 12.25 9.96
C LYS A 58 -4.69 11.09 9.19
N ALA A 59 -5.46 10.51 8.27
CA ALA A 59 -4.97 9.54 7.29
C ALA A 59 -4.34 10.21 6.06
N LEU A 60 -3.30 9.58 5.50
CA LEU A 60 -2.59 10.07 4.30
C LEU A 60 -3.23 9.60 2.96
N SER A 61 -4.41 8.97 3.02
CA SER A 61 -4.96 8.08 1.98
C SER A 61 -5.56 8.75 0.74
N THR A 62 -6.26 9.87 0.85
CA THR A 62 -7.19 10.29 -0.22
C THR A 62 -6.60 11.27 -1.24
N ASP A 63 -5.87 12.30 -0.80
CA ASP A 63 -5.34 13.34 -1.70
C ASP A 63 -4.04 12.94 -2.40
N THR A 64 -3.38 11.90 -1.89
CA THR A 64 -2.05 11.51 -2.35
C THR A 64 -2.12 10.62 -3.59
N SER A 65 -3.09 9.71 -3.64
CA SER A 65 -3.27 8.74 -4.73
C SER A 65 -3.55 9.43 -6.07
N SER A 66 -4.44 10.42 -6.09
CA SER A 66 -4.77 11.18 -7.30
C SER A 66 -3.57 11.97 -7.84
N LYS A 67 -2.70 12.48 -6.96
CA LYS A 67 -1.46 13.16 -7.36
C LYS A 67 -0.44 12.19 -7.95
N ILE A 68 -0.31 11.00 -7.37
CA ILE A 68 0.55 9.94 -7.89
C ILE A 68 0.07 9.52 -9.29
N GLU A 69 -1.22 9.23 -9.43
CA GLU A 69 -1.83 8.88 -10.72
C GLU A 69 -1.59 9.96 -11.78
N ALA A 70 -1.81 11.24 -11.44
CA ALA A 70 -1.56 12.34 -12.36
C ALA A 70 -0.09 12.44 -12.82
N ILE A 71 0.86 12.03 -11.97
CA ILE A 71 2.29 12.02 -12.31
C ILE A 71 2.65 10.82 -13.20
N LEU A 72 2.03 9.67 -12.97
CA LEU A 72 2.33 8.42 -13.68
C LEU A 72 1.57 8.28 -15.01
N LYS A 73 0.36 8.84 -15.11
CA LYS A 73 -0.51 8.75 -16.29
C LYS A 73 0.17 9.05 -17.63
N PRO A 74 1.05 10.06 -17.78
CA PRO A 74 1.74 10.30 -19.06
C PRO A 74 2.65 9.15 -19.51
N TYR A 75 3.04 8.27 -18.58
CA TYR A 75 3.86 7.12 -18.86
C TYR A 75 3.05 5.85 -19.08
N GLU A 76 1.78 5.77 -18.63
CA GLU A 76 0.96 4.56 -18.75
C GLU A 76 0.74 4.11 -20.20
N GLU A 77 0.72 5.06 -21.13
CA GLU A 77 0.56 4.81 -22.56
C GLU A 77 1.90 4.72 -23.31
N SER A 78 3.04 4.86 -22.62
CA SER A 78 4.36 4.85 -23.26
C SER A 78 4.93 3.44 -23.41
N ASP A 79 5.83 3.28 -24.38
CA ASP A 79 6.62 2.06 -24.55
C ASP A 79 7.58 1.79 -23.38
N ASP A 80 7.73 2.69 -22.41
CA ASP A 80 8.54 2.44 -21.22
C ASP A 80 7.70 1.85 -20.07
N TRP A 81 6.36 1.89 -20.17
CA TRP A 81 5.51 1.28 -19.15
C TRP A 81 5.67 -0.24 -19.15
N PRO A 82 6.08 -0.85 -18.02
CA PRO A 82 6.35 -2.28 -18.01
C PRO A 82 5.04 -3.06 -18.20
N LEU A 83 5.07 -4.08 -19.06
CA LEU A 83 3.98 -5.05 -19.12
C LEU A 83 4.17 -6.06 -17.98
N PHE A 84 3.18 -6.14 -17.10
CA PHE A 84 3.18 -7.08 -15.98
C PHE A 84 1.80 -7.69 -15.79
N TYR A 85 1.76 -8.82 -15.08
CA TYR A 85 0.52 -9.52 -14.74
C TYR A 85 0.16 -9.30 -13.27
N GLY A 86 -1.07 -8.86 -13.01
CA GLY A 86 -1.56 -8.59 -11.66
C GLY A 86 -1.32 -7.14 -11.22
N ARG A 87 -1.18 -6.92 -9.90
CA ARG A 87 -0.88 -5.61 -9.31
C ARG A 87 0.62 -5.51 -9.06
N ARG A 88 1.19 -4.33 -9.28
CA ARG A 88 2.60 -4.02 -9.03
C ARG A 88 2.68 -2.70 -8.28
N ASP A 89 3.54 -2.63 -7.27
CA ASP A 89 3.79 -1.39 -6.56
C ASP A 89 4.57 -0.39 -7.44
N ILE A 90 4.56 0.87 -7.01
CA ILE A 90 5.27 1.97 -7.69
C ILE A 90 6.79 1.70 -7.73
N GLY A 91 7.34 1.06 -6.70
CA GLY A 91 8.76 0.70 -6.62
C GLY A 91 9.20 -0.29 -7.71
N GLY A 92 8.30 -1.16 -8.16
CA GLY A 92 8.49 -2.11 -9.24
C GLY A 92 8.23 -1.53 -10.63
N ILE A 93 7.47 -0.44 -10.75
CA ILE A 93 7.20 0.26 -12.03
C ILE A 93 8.32 1.26 -12.35
N LEU A 94 8.71 2.08 -11.37
CA LEU A 94 9.66 3.18 -11.56
C LEU A 94 10.99 2.80 -12.23
N PRO A 95 11.62 1.64 -11.97
CA PRO A 95 12.88 1.27 -12.60
C PRO A 95 12.81 1.15 -14.13
N HIS A 96 11.62 0.94 -14.69
CA HIS A 96 11.40 0.81 -16.13
C HIS A 96 11.17 2.16 -16.83
N LEU A 97 10.82 3.21 -16.07
CA LEU A 97 10.48 4.49 -16.64
C LEU A 97 11.72 5.36 -16.91
N PRO A 98 11.71 6.18 -17.97
CA PRO A 98 12.79 7.09 -18.27
C PRO A 98 12.91 8.13 -17.16
N ASN A 99 14.14 8.54 -16.84
CA ASN A 99 14.43 9.49 -15.77
C ASN A 99 13.82 9.08 -14.40
N SER A 100 13.86 7.79 -14.09
CA SER A 100 13.27 7.19 -12.88
C SER A 100 13.63 7.92 -11.57
N GLU A 101 14.83 8.47 -11.44
CA GLU A 101 15.25 9.26 -10.27
C GLU A 101 14.49 10.61 -10.17
N ALA A 102 14.34 11.34 -11.28
CA ALA A 102 13.59 12.58 -11.31
C ALA A 102 12.10 12.32 -11.03
N LEU A 103 11.56 11.22 -11.55
CA LEU A 103 10.18 10.81 -11.31
C LEU A 103 9.96 10.41 -9.84
N ARG A 104 10.90 9.66 -9.24
CA ARG A 104 10.91 9.37 -7.79
C ARG A 104 10.86 10.65 -6.97
N LYS A 105 11.71 11.62 -7.29
CA LYS A 105 11.73 12.92 -6.60
C LYS A 105 10.40 13.67 -6.75
N LYS A 106 9.82 13.68 -7.94
CA LYS A 106 8.53 14.34 -8.21
C LYS A 106 7.37 13.69 -7.44
N LEU A 107 7.31 12.36 -7.44
CA LEU A 107 6.34 11.61 -6.63
C LEU A 107 6.54 11.91 -5.14
N TYR A 108 7.78 11.84 -4.67
CA TYR A 108 8.13 12.19 -3.29
C TYR A 108 7.67 13.60 -2.90
N GLU A 109 7.91 14.61 -3.74
CA GLU A 109 7.49 15.99 -3.50
C GLU A 109 5.97 16.12 -3.50
N ALA A 110 5.28 15.52 -4.46
CA ALA A 110 3.83 15.57 -4.56
C ALA A 110 3.14 14.97 -3.32
N VAL A 111 3.69 13.86 -2.85
CA VAL A 111 3.19 13.12 -1.71
C VAL A 111 3.51 13.83 -0.39
N SER A 112 4.76 14.27 -0.20
CA SER A 112 5.19 15.00 1.01
C SER A 112 4.66 16.44 1.09
N SER A 113 4.08 16.98 0.00
CA SER A 113 3.43 18.29 -0.03
C SER A 113 2.12 18.35 0.77
N ALA A 114 1.47 17.21 1.01
CA ALA A 114 0.23 17.15 1.78
C ALA A 114 0.46 17.30 3.30
N ILE A 115 1.64 16.89 3.79
CA ILE A 115 1.97 16.88 5.22
C ILE A 115 1.85 18.29 5.85
N PRO A 116 2.35 19.39 5.24
CA PRO A 116 2.16 20.71 5.81
C PRO A 116 0.70 21.17 5.93
N GLU A 117 -0.16 20.77 5.00
CA GLU A 117 -1.59 21.08 5.06
C GLU A 117 -2.24 20.33 6.22
N LEU A 118 -1.92 19.05 6.34
CA LEU A 118 -2.39 18.17 7.40
C LEU A 118 -2.03 18.74 8.78
N VAL A 119 -0.76 19.11 9.01
CA VAL A 119 -0.30 19.71 10.27
C VAL A 119 -1.03 21.03 10.57
N ARG A 120 -1.27 21.87 9.56
CA ARG A 120 -1.96 23.15 9.74
C ARG A 120 -3.42 22.97 10.15
N LYS A 121 -4.14 22.06 9.49
CA LYS A 121 -5.53 21.74 9.81
C LYS A 121 -5.64 21.20 11.23
N ALA A 122 -4.80 20.22 11.59
CA ALA A 122 -4.76 19.65 12.93
C ALA A 122 -4.47 20.70 14.01
N ASN A 123 -3.46 21.56 13.80
CA ASN A 123 -3.16 22.63 14.76
C ASN A 123 -4.36 23.58 14.95
N ARG A 124 -5.08 23.92 13.87
CA ARG A 124 -6.28 24.74 13.95
C ARG A 124 -7.41 24.03 14.70
N GLN A 125 -7.67 22.75 14.40
CA GLN A 125 -8.72 21.96 15.05
C GLN A 125 -8.46 21.80 16.55
N ILE A 126 -7.22 21.51 16.94
CA ILE A 126 -6.81 21.46 18.34
C ILE A 126 -7.05 22.82 19.01
N ARG A 127 -6.61 23.93 18.39
CA ARG A 127 -6.84 25.27 18.93
C ARG A 127 -8.32 25.57 19.17
N VAL A 128 -9.14 25.29 18.17
CA VAL A 128 -10.59 25.50 18.23
C VAL A 128 -11.17 24.65 19.36
N THR A 129 -10.75 23.40 19.48
CA THR A 129 -11.21 22.50 20.56
C THR A 129 -10.85 23.05 21.94
N LYS A 130 -9.61 23.51 22.15
CA LYS A 130 -9.22 24.14 23.42
C LYS A 130 -10.12 25.32 23.77
N GLN A 131 -10.43 26.17 22.79
CA GLN A 131 -11.27 27.35 22.99
C GLN A 131 -12.72 26.97 23.30
N THR A 132 -13.32 26.11 22.48
CA THR A 132 -14.75 25.78 22.56
C THR A 132 -15.08 24.91 23.78
N PHE A 133 -14.12 24.13 24.29
CA PHE A 133 -14.30 23.31 25.49
C PHE A 133 -13.69 23.92 26.76
N GLY A 134 -13.05 25.10 26.67
CA GLY A 134 -12.43 25.75 27.83
C GLY A 134 -11.23 24.98 28.40
N LEU A 135 -10.40 24.42 27.52
CA LEU A 135 -9.25 23.56 27.85
C LEU A 135 -7.91 24.18 27.40
N PRO A 136 -7.53 25.38 27.89
CA PRO A 136 -6.32 26.07 27.42
C PRO A 136 -5.02 25.29 27.71
N GLU A 137 -4.99 24.57 28.84
CA GLU A 137 -3.83 23.79 29.30
C GLU A 137 -3.75 22.38 28.70
N ALA A 138 -4.71 21.98 27.86
CA ALA A 138 -4.68 20.64 27.28
C ALA A 138 -3.55 20.50 26.26
N HIS A 139 -2.93 19.34 26.21
CA HIS A 139 -1.80 19.05 25.31
C HIS A 139 -2.34 18.54 23.98
N GLY A 140 -1.94 19.16 22.87
CA GLY A 140 -2.37 18.76 21.54
C GLY A 140 -1.50 17.65 20.96
N ILE A 141 -2.12 16.60 20.43
CA ILE A 141 -1.46 15.47 19.80
C ILE A 141 -1.96 15.34 18.37
N LEU A 142 -1.06 15.21 17.41
CA LEU A 142 -1.42 14.84 16.04
C LEU A 142 -1.13 13.35 15.83
N ILE A 143 -2.15 12.58 15.48
CA ILE A 143 -2.02 11.18 15.10
C ILE A 143 -2.04 11.09 13.57
N VAL A 144 -0.93 10.66 12.97
CA VAL A 144 -0.80 10.50 11.51
C VAL A 144 -0.86 9.03 11.17
N LEU A 145 -1.82 8.66 10.33
CA LEU A 145 -2.04 7.29 9.89
C LEU A 145 -1.51 7.12 8.47
N ASN A 146 -0.49 6.27 8.31
CA ASN A 146 0.02 5.87 7.01
C ASN A 146 -0.53 4.50 6.61
N ASP A 147 -1.67 4.53 5.94
CA ASP A 147 -2.48 3.39 5.56
C ASP A 147 -2.39 3.01 4.07
N LEU A 148 -1.92 3.89 3.18
CA LEU A 148 -1.91 3.61 1.73
C LEU A 148 -0.59 3.89 0.99
N VAL A 149 0.36 4.62 1.57
CA VAL A 149 1.44 5.21 0.79
C VAL A 149 2.79 4.54 1.05
N GLU A 150 3.08 3.48 0.29
CA GLU A 150 4.36 2.73 0.37
C GLU A 150 5.60 3.61 0.08
N ILE A 151 5.47 4.65 -0.77
CA ILE A 151 6.62 5.52 -1.06
C ILE A 151 6.99 6.43 0.13
N LEU A 152 6.06 6.62 1.08
CA LEU A 152 6.30 7.36 2.32
C LEU A 152 6.67 6.39 3.43
N ASN A 153 7.96 6.06 3.51
CA ASN A 153 8.42 5.42 4.72
C ASN A 153 8.14 6.33 5.95
N PRO A 154 7.96 5.75 7.15
CA PRO A 154 7.62 6.50 8.35
C PRO A 154 8.63 7.60 8.69
N GLU A 155 9.92 7.36 8.41
CA GLU A 155 11.01 8.32 8.58
C GLU A 155 10.81 9.61 7.79
N ILE A 156 10.41 9.49 6.53
CA ILE A 156 10.13 10.63 5.66
C ILE A 156 8.98 11.45 6.24
N ILE A 157 7.91 10.79 6.70
CA ILE A 157 6.76 11.45 7.32
C ILE A 157 7.23 12.23 8.55
N ALA A 158 7.96 11.57 9.46
CA ALA A 158 8.49 12.18 10.67
C ALA A 158 9.40 13.38 10.38
N HIS A 159 10.33 13.24 9.44
CA HIS A 159 11.22 14.32 9.03
C HIS A 159 10.44 15.52 8.48
N ARG A 160 9.44 15.28 7.61
CA ARG A 160 8.64 16.35 7.01
C ARG A 160 7.71 17.04 8.02
N VAL A 161 7.14 16.28 8.95
CA VAL A 161 6.39 16.81 10.10
C VAL A 161 7.30 17.69 10.95
N GLY A 162 8.48 17.21 11.32
CA GLY A 162 9.44 17.96 12.14
C GLY A 162 9.85 19.30 11.54
N ILE A 163 10.21 19.31 10.25
CA ILE A 163 10.48 20.56 9.51
C ILE A 163 9.27 21.50 9.54
N THR A 164 8.06 20.95 9.44
CA THR A 164 6.85 21.76 9.43
C THR A 164 6.55 22.37 10.79
N LEU A 165 6.60 21.58 11.87
CA LEU A 165 6.40 22.06 13.23
C LEU A 165 7.42 23.15 13.63
N ALA A 166 8.66 23.04 13.15
CA ALA A 166 9.70 24.03 13.41
C ALA A 166 9.47 25.41 12.74
N LYS A 167 8.45 25.55 11.88
CA LYS A 167 8.18 26.83 11.18
C LYS A 167 7.74 27.91 12.16
N LYS A 168 8.17 29.13 11.84
CA LYS A 168 7.87 30.34 12.59
C LYS A 168 7.15 31.36 11.72
N ASN A 169 6.29 32.15 12.35
CA ASN A 169 5.71 33.34 11.75
C ASN A 169 6.78 34.45 11.59
N PRO A 170 6.51 35.53 10.83
CA PRO A 170 7.44 36.66 10.69
C PRO A 170 7.88 37.30 12.01
N ASP A 171 7.02 37.26 13.03
CA ASP A 171 7.28 37.76 14.40
C ASP A 171 8.11 36.78 15.26
N LYS A 172 8.59 35.67 14.67
CA LYS A 172 9.34 34.58 15.30
C LYS A 172 8.53 33.69 16.25
N SER A 173 7.22 33.91 16.41
CA SER A 173 6.34 32.97 17.11
C SER A 173 6.22 31.65 16.36
N LEU A 174 5.96 30.56 17.07
CA LEU A 174 5.76 29.25 16.45
C LEU A 174 4.45 29.22 15.67
N GLN A 175 4.50 28.69 14.45
CA GLN A 175 3.30 28.61 13.61
C GLN A 175 2.32 27.52 14.10
N PHE A 176 2.84 26.44 14.70
CA PHE A 176 2.08 25.26 15.07
C PHE A 176 2.22 24.94 16.58
N SER A 177 2.03 25.97 17.42
CA SER A 177 2.22 25.89 18.87
C SER A 177 1.20 25.02 19.62
N GLU A 178 0.10 24.62 18.98
CA GLU A 178 -0.94 23.82 19.64
C GLU A 178 -0.64 22.33 19.62
N ILE A 179 0.29 21.89 18.77
CA ILE A 179 0.71 20.49 18.68
C ILE A 179 1.95 20.31 19.57
N GLN A 180 1.79 19.59 20.68
CA GLN A 180 2.87 19.26 21.60
C GLN A 180 3.69 18.06 21.10
N ALA A 181 3.04 17.10 20.45
CA ALA A 181 3.68 15.91 19.91
C ALA A 181 2.89 15.30 18.74
N VAL A 182 3.57 14.43 17.99
CA VAL A 182 2.99 13.69 16.88
C VAL A 182 3.26 12.19 17.06
N TRP A 183 2.22 11.39 16.86
CA TRP A 183 2.28 9.93 16.83
C TRP A 183 1.97 9.45 15.42
N ILE A 184 2.97 8.86 14.76
CA ILE A 184 2.87 8.34 13.40
C ILE A 184 2.73 6.83 13.49
N VAL A 185 1.62 6.29 12.98
CA VAL A 185 1.34 4.86 12.92
C VAL A 185 1.39 4.43 11.46
N SER A 186 2.25 3.46 11.13
CA SER A 186 2.41 2.98 9.77
C SER A 186 2.24 1.48 9.68
N GLU A 187 1.20 1.05 8.97
CA GLU A 187 0.94 -0.37 8.72
C GLU A 187 1.28 -0.78 7.29
N GLN A 188 1.63 0.17 6.42
CA GLN A 188 2.16 -0.09 5.07
C GLN A 188 3.62 -0.50 5.04
N HIS A 189 4.31 -0.36 6.17
CA HIS A 189 5.72 -0.69 6.29
C HIS A 189 5.93 -1.68 7.42
N MET A 190 6.82 -2.64 7.21
CA MET A 190 7.37 -3.48 8.25
C MET A 190 8.86 -3.22 8.38
N VAL A 191 9.35 -3.32 9.60
CA VAL A 191 10.78 -3.32 9.90
C VAL A 191 11.17 -4.72 10.34
N ARG A 192 12.24 -5.25 9.75
CA ARG A 192 12.84 -6.51 10.18
C ARG A 192 13.85 -6.25 11.29
N LEU A 193 13.51 -6.64 12.52
CA LEU A 193 14.36 -6.46 13.70
C LEU A 193 15.35 -7.63 13.85
N THR A 194 14.90 -8.85 13.51
CA THR A 194 15.73 -10.06 13.41
C THR A 194 15.24 -10.90 12.23
N PRO A 195 15.95 -11.97 11.80
CA PRO A 195 15.46 -12.84 10.73
C PRO A 195 14.05 -13.41 10.94
N SER A 196 13.62 -13.56 12.18
CA SER A 196 12.30 -14.11 12.55
C SER A 196 11.31 -13.07 13.08
N LEU A 197 11.76 -11.84 13.38
CA LEU A 197 10.93 -10.80 14.00
C LEU A 197 10.72 -9.63 13.05
N ARG A 198 9.45 -9.37 12.73
CA ARG A 198 8.98 -8.18 12.01
C ARG A 198 8.11 -7.35 12.94
N ALA A 199 8.13 -6.04 12.75
CA ALA A 199 7.32 -5.11 13.52
C ALA A 199 6.75 -4.03 12.59
N PHE A 200 5.56 -3.54 12.92
CA PHE A 200 5.03 -2.31 12.33
C PHE A 200 5.66 -1.11 13.06
N PRO A 201 6.24 -0.15 12.32
CA PRO A 201 6.87 1.00 12.91
C PRO A 201 5.84 2.02 13.39
N GLU A 202 6.04 2.46 14.62
CA GLU A 202 5.41 3.66 15.17
C GLU A 202 6.50 4.67 15.54
N ILE A 203 6.30 5.93 15.17
CA ILE A 203 7.22 7.00 15.51
C ILE A 203 6.48 8.00 16.39
N VAL A 204 7.03 8.29 17.55
CA VAL A 204 6.61 9.43 18.37
C VAL A 204 7.68 10.51 18.27
N MET A 205 7.22 11.74 18.09
CA MET A 205 8.08 12.91 18.09
C MET A 205 7.45 14.07 18.86
N SER A 206 8.21 14.63 19.79
CA SER A 206 7.83 15.86 20.48
C SER A 206 8.04 17.06 19.56
N HIS A 207 7.32 18.15 19.81
CA HIS A 207 7.47 19.37 19.03
C HIS A 207 8.90 19.93 19.17
N PRO A 208 9.66 20.13 18.07
CA PRO A 208 11.10 20.38 18.14
C PRO A 208 11.51 21.72 18.75
N ALA A 209 10.58 22.66 18.84
CA ALA A 209 10.82 24.01 19.37
C ALA A 209 10.01 24.33 20.65
N LEU A 210 9.28 23.37 21.21
CA LEU A 210 8.65 23.51 22.53
C LEU A 210 9.50 22.79 23.57
N PRO A 211 9.42 23.18 24.86
CA PRO A 211 10.07 22.44 25.93
C PRO A 211 9.61 20.98 25.94
N ASN A 212 10.53 20.07 26.29
CA ASN A 212 10.17 18.68 26.54
C ASN A 212 9.12 18.64 27.65
N ASP A 213 8.09 17.83 27.42
CA ASP A 213 7.01 17.65 28.36
C ASP A 213 6.91 16.17 28.74
N ALA A 214 7.39 15.87 29.95
CA ALA A 214 7.42 14.51 30.48
C ALA A 214 6.02 13.89 30.57
N LEU A 215 4.98 14.71 30.80
CA LEU A 215 3.60 14.24 30.86
C LEU A 215 3.13 13.70 29.50
N THR A 216 3.40 14.45 28.43
CA THR A 216 3.10 14.00 27.05
C THR A 216 3.91 12.77 26.67
N ASP A 217 5.20 12.73 27.01
CA ASP A 217 6.06 11.59 26.67
C ASP A 217 5.60 10.30 27.39
N GLU A 218 5.21 10.40 28.67
CA GLU A 218 4.67 9.29 29.44
C GLU A 218 3.31 8.82 28.88
N PHE A 219 2.43 9.76 28.55
CA PHE A 219 1.14 9.45 27.93
C PHE A 219 1.32 8.73 26.60
N LEU A 220 2.18 9.23 25.70
CA LEU A 220 2.42 8.62 24.40
C LEU A 220 3.03 7.22 24.53
N ARG A 221 3.98 7.02 25.45
CA ARG A 221 4.53 5.70 25.72
C ARG A 221 3.46 4.71 26.20
N ARG A 222 2.54 5.16 27.05
CA ARG A 222 1.44 4.33 27.55
C ARG A 222 0.39 4.04 26.47
N ILE A 223 -0.03 5.04 25.68
CA ILE A 223 -1.05 4.86 24.64
C ILE A 223 -0.56 3.92 23.53
N GLN A 224 0.73 3.97 23.16
CA GLN A 224 1.34 3.01 22.23
C GLN A 224 1.30 1.57 22.79
N GLY A 225 1.57 1.41 24.09
CA GLY A 225 1.42 0.13 24.78
C GLY A 225 -0.01 -0.42 24.71
N PHE A 226 -1.00 0.44 24.96
CA PHE A 226 -2.41 0.06 24.87
C PHE A 226 -2.86 -0.21 23.43
N TRP A 227 -2.37 0.56 22.46
CA TRP A 227 -2.64 0.34 21.05
C TRP A 227 -2.12 -1.02 20.58
N ALA A 228 -0.89 -1.39 20.91
CA ALA A 228 -0.37 -2.71 20.59
C ALA A 228 -1.18 -3.82 21.27
N ALA A 229 -1.53 -3.65 22.56
CA ALA A 229 -2.36 -4.61 23.28
C ALA A 229 -3.76 -4.77 22.68
N PHE A 230 -4.40 -3.67 22.29
CA PHE A 230 -5.68 -3.67 21.56
C PHE A 230 -5.61 -4.48 20.27
N ASN A 231 -4.46 -4.43 19.59
CA ASN A 231 -4.20 -5.20 18.38
C ASN A 231 -3.71 -6.63 18.64
N GLY A 232 -3.55 -7.06 19.90
CA GLY A 232 -3.02 -8.38 20.25
C GLY A 232 -1.54 -8.55 19.92
N LEU A 233 -0.79 -7.45 19.81
CA LEU A 233 0.62 -7.42 19.45
C LEU A 233 1.52 -7.02 20.63
N PRO A 234 2.74 -7.56 20.73
CA PRO A 234 3.74 -7.06 21.67
C PRO A 234 4.35 -5.74 21.17
N VAL A 235 4.77 -4.87 22.09
CA VAL A 235 5.59 -3.69 21.75
C VAL A 235 7.07 -4.02 21.83
N VAL A 236 7.83 -3.56 20.85
CA VAL A 236 9.29 -3.52 20.89
C VAL A 236 9.74 -2.06 20.90
N TRP A 237 10.36 -1.65 22.01
CA TRP A 237 10.90 -0.30 22.15
C TRP A 237 12.30 -0.22 21.56
N LEU A 238 12.51 0.73 20.65
CA LEU A 238 13.82 1.00 20.05
C LEU A 238 14.36 2.34 20.56
N GLN A 239 15.68 2.40 20.74
CA GLN A 239 16.39 3.64 21.00
C GLN A 239 16.68 4.38 19.68
N PRO A 240 16.80 5.73 19.69
CA PRO A 240 17.03 6.52 18.48
C PRO A 240 18.25 6.07 17.65
N GLU A 241 19.29 5.56 18.28
CA GLU A 241 20.50 5.07 17.60
C GLU A 241 20.24 3.81 16.77
N GLN A 242 19.30 2.98 17.22
CA GLN A 242 18.89 1.76 16.53
C GLN A 242 18.04 2.07 15.29
N PHE A 243 17.45 3.27 15.25
CA PHE A 243 16.59 3.74 14.18
C PHE A 243 17.36 3.93 12.87
N LYS A 244 18.61 4.42 12.93
CA LYS A 244 19.43 4.80 11.76
C LYS A 244 19.73 3.66 10.78
N ASN A 245 19.59 2.41 11.23
CA ASN A 245 19.93 1.22 10.44
C ASN A 245 18.70 0.38 10.07
N LEU A 246 17.49 0.86 10.37
CA LEU A 246 16.28 0.12 10.06
C LEU A 246 16.03 0.12 8.55
N LYS A 247 15.76 -1.07 8.01
CA LYS A 247 15.32 -1.23 6.63
C LYS A 247 13.82 -1.49 6.64
N TYR A 248 13.07 -0.56 6.05
CA TYR A 248 11.64 -0.70 5.83
C TYR A 248 11.37 -1.59 4.61
N GLN A 249 10.40 -2.47 4.75
CA GLN A 249 9.86 -3.32 3.70
C GLN A 249 8.36 -3.02 3.58
N SER A 250 7.78 -3.14 2.39
CA SER A 250 6.33 -2.99 2.23
C SER A 250 5.60 -4.09 2.99
N ALA A 251 4.55 -3.74 3.73
CA ALA A 251 3.70 -4.73 4.39
C ALA A 251 2.92 -5.57 3.37
N GLY A 252 2.79 -5.09 2.12
CA GLY A 252 2.21 -5.81 1.00
C GLY A 252 3.10 -6.90 0.40
N GLU A 253 4.36 -7.06 0.82
CA GLU A 253 5.17 -8.24 0.51
C GLU A 253 4.57 -9.48 1.18
N LYS A 254 3.55 -10.06 0.53
CA LYS A 254 2.79 -11.23 0.97
C LYS A 254 3.75 -12.39 1.28
N GLN A 255 3.65 -12.91 2.51
CA GLN A 255 3.79 -14.34 2.73
C GLN A 255 2.37 -14.93 2.79
N ASP A 256 2.05 -15.85 1.88
CA ASP A 256 0.70 -16.41 1.75
C ASP A 256 0.19 -17.10 3.03
N GLU A 257 -1.01 -16.71 3.52
CA GLU A 257 -2.13 -17.56 4.00
C GLU A 257 -3.25 -16.68 4.66
N ALA A 258 -4.54 -17.02 4.79
CA ALA A 258 -5.38 -18.18 4.48
C ALA A 258 -6.84 -17.73 4.17
N LEU A 259 -7.16 -17.46 2.91
CA LEU A 259 -8.54 -17.57 2.38
C LEU A 259 -8.67 -18.95 1.71
N PRO A 260 -9.87 -19.41 1.26
CA PRO A 260 -9.93 -20.50 0.30
C PRO A 260 -9.16 -20.06 -0.95
N ILE A 261 -7.88 -20.45 -0.97
CA ILE A 261 -6.96 -20.09 -2.03
C ILE A 261 -7.45 -20.75 -3.30
N THR A 262 -7.62 -19.96 -4.34
CA THR A 262 -7.79 -20.46 -5.70
C THR A 262 -6.65 -21.42 -6.02
N THR A 263 -6.87 -22.34 -6.96
CA THR A 263 -5.81 -23.29 -7.35
C THR A 263 -4.53 -22.54 -7.80
N SER A 264 -4.68 -21.37 -8.42
CA SER A 264 -3.56 -20.48 -8.77
C SER A 264 -2.81 -19.94 -7.56
N GLU A 265 -3.52 -19.48 -6.52
CA GLU A 265 -2.92 -19.01 -5.26
C GLU A 265 -2.23 -20.17 -4.50
N HIS A 266 -2.80 -21.37 -4.54
CA HIS A 266 -2.15 -22.57 -4.00
C HIS A 266 -0.81 -22.85 -4.69
N TRP A 267 -0.77 -22.80 -6.01
CA TRP A 267 0.47 -22.99 -6.76
C TRP A 267 1.50 -21.88 -6.50
N ALA A 268 1.06 -20.63 -6.43
CA ALA A 268 1.92 -19.51 -6.09
C ALA A 268 2.58 -19.71 -4.71
N ARG A 269 1.80 -20.12 -3.71
CA ARG A 269 2.30 -20.44 -2.37
C ARG A 269 3.32 -21.58 -2.37
N GLU A 270 3.01 -22.68 -3.07
CA GLU A 270 3.94 -23.80 -3.19
C GLU A 270 5.27 -23.37 -3.85
N TYR A 271 5.21 -22.50 -4.86
CA TYR A 271 6.40 -21.95 -5.50
C TYR A 271 7.19 -21.05 -4.55
N ARG A 272 6.56 -20.11 -3.85
CA ARG A 272 7.25 -19.22 -2.90
C ARG A 272 7.93 -20.00 -1.77
N ALA A 273 7.34 -21.11 -1.34
CA ALA A 273 7.96 -22.01 -0.37
C ALA A 273 9.19 -22.75 -0.92
N ARG A 274 9.26 -22.98 -2.24
CA ARG A 274 10.35 -23.69 -2.92
C ARG A 274 10.62 -23.06 -4.30
N PRO A 275 11.29 -21.90 -4.36
CA PRO A 275 11.41 -21.11 -5.59
C PRO A 275 12.47 -21.70 -6.53
N TYR A 276 12.18 -22.85 -7.12
CA TYR A 276 13.14 -23.64 -7.89
C TYR A 276 13.57 -22.96 -9.19
N LEU A 277 12.82 -21.96 -9.69
CA LEU A 277 13.23 -21.17 -10.85
C LEU A 277 14.22 -20.06 -10.46
N ARG A 278 14.42 -19.79 -9.16
CA ARG A 278 15.32 -18.74 -8.68
C ARG A 278 16.79 -18.96 -9.01
N SER A 279 17.20 -20.21 -9.18
CA SER A 279 18.56 -20.54 -9.62
C SER A 279 18.82 -20.27 -11.10
N LEU A 280 17.76 -20.06 -11.91
CA LEU A 280 17.92 -19.73 -13.32
C LEU A 280 18.42 -18.29 -13.47
N SER A 281 19.36 -18.08 -14.38
CA SER A 281 19.70 -16.74 -14.89
C SER A 281 18.48 -16.08 -15.57
N ALA A 282 18.59 -14.79 -15.89
CA ALA A 282 17.52 -14.07 -16.58
C ALA A 282 17.19 -14.72 -17.94
N ASP A 283 18.19 -15.04 -18.75
CA ASP A 283 18.00 -15.64 -20.08
C ASP A 283 17.43 -17.06 -20.02
N GLU A 284 17.86 -17.86 -19.04
CA GLU A 284 17.30 -19.20 -18.81
C GLU A 284 15.83 -19.14 -18.38
N LEU A 285 15.48 -18.18 -17.52
CA LEU A 285 14.10 -17.96 -17.10
C LEU A 285 13.22 -17.51 -18.27
N LEU A 286 13.70 -16.59 -19.11
CA LEU A 286 12.98 -16.13 -20.32
C LEU A 286 12.80 -17.26 -21.34
N THR A 287 13.83 -18.08 -21.54
CA THR A 287 13.77 -19.27 -22.40
C THR A 287 12.74 -20.28 -21.87
N TYR A 288 12.72 -20.50 -20.55
CA TYR A 288 11.75 -21.37 -19.90
C TYR A 288 10.31 -20.83 -20.08
N GLY A 289 10.10 -19.53 -19.85
CA GLY A 289 8.82 -18.86 -20.05
C GLY A 289 8.31 -18.93 -21.49
N ALA A 290 9.18 -18.71 -22.47
CA ALA A 290 8.81 -18.78 -23.89
C ALA A 290 8.35 -20.18 -24.30
N LYS A 291 9.03 -21.24 -23.83
CA LYS A 291 8.59 -22.63 -24.03
C LYS A 291 7.21 -22.86 -23.41
N LEU A 292 6.96 -22.36 -22.20
CA LEU A 292 5.65 -22.49 -21.55
C LEU A 292 4.53 -21.78 -22.30
N VAL A 293 4.78 -20.58 -22.85
CA VAL A 293 3.80 -19.83 -23.65
C VAL A 293 3.43 -20.62 -24.92
N VAL A 294 4.43 -21.20 -25.59
CA VAL A 294 4.23 -22.04 -26.78
C VAL A 294 3.47 -23.34 -26.44
N GLU A 295 3.91 -24.05 -25.40
CA GLU A 295 3.28 -25.29 -24.92
C GLU A 295 1.82 -25.05 -24.52
N SER A 296 1.56 -23.97 -23.78
CA SER A 296 0.22 -23.62 -23.29
C SER A 296 -0.69 -23.14 -24.42
N GLY A 297 -0.17 -22.36 -25.38
CA GLY A 297 -0.93 -21.90 -26.55
C GLY A 297 -1.61 -23.06 -27.29
N ASN A 298 -0.89 -24.17 -27.50
CA ASN A 298 -1.43 -25.37 -28.16
C ASN A 298 -2.52 -26.10 -27.35
N GLN A 299 -2.57 -25.92 -26.03
CA GLN A 299 -3.53 -26.58 -25.13
C GLN A 299 -4.81 -25.76 -24.92
N PHE A 300 -4.78 -24.44 -25.15
CA PHE A 300 -5.92 -23.55 -24.95
C PHE A 300 -6.66 -23.15 -26.24
N LEU A 301 -6.17 -23.56 -27.42
CA LEU A 301 -6.88 -23.41 -28.70
C LEU A 301 -8.15 -24.29 -28.77
N LYS A 302 -9.23 -23.74 -29.34
CA LYS A 302 -10.53 -24.41 -29.50
C LYS A 302 -10.36 -25.63 -30.42
N GLY A 303 -10.68 -26.84 -29.93
CA GLY A 303 -10.53 -28.10 -30.66
C GLY A 303 -9.23 -28.88 -30.35
N SER A 304 -8.37 -28.38 -29.47
CA SER A 304 -7.18 -29.10 -29.03
C SER A 304 -7.54 -30.38 -28.24
N PRO A 305 -6.92 -31.54 -28.51
CA PRO A 305 -7.20 -32.82 -27.84
C PRO A 305 -6.64 -32.92 -26.41
N SER A 306 -6.20 -31.79 -25.83
CA SER A 306 -5.47 -31.76 -24.57
C SER A 306 -6.33 -32.21 -23.39
N ARG A 307 -5.82 -33.18 -22.63
CA ARG A 307 -6.53 -33.76 -21.48
C ARG A 307 -6.56 -32.76 -20.33
N HIS A 308 -7.59 -32.82 -19.48
CA HIS A 308 -7.73 -31.92 -18.32
C HIS A 308 -6.45 -31.86 -17.46
N HIS A 309 -5.79 -32.98 -17.21
CA HIS A 309 -4.54 -33.01 -16.43
C HIS A 309 -3.36 -32.26 -17.08
N GLU A 310 -3.28 -32.27 -18.41
CA GLU A 310 -2.23 -31.56 -19.15
C GLU A 310 -2.43 -30.05 -19.04
N ARG A 311 -3.68 -29.59 -19.17
CA ARG A 311 -4.06 -28.19 -18.95
C ARG A 311 -3.76 -27.71 -17.53
N MET A 312 -4.03 -28.53 -16.52
CA MET A 312 -3.72 -28.20 -15.12
C MET A 312 -2.22 -28.10 -14.87
N ARG A 313 -1.42 -29.00 -15.45
CA ARG A 313 0.04 -28.97 -15.35
C ARG A 313 0.64 -27.75 -16.07
N GLY A 314 0.11 -27.40 -17.24
CA GLY A 314 0.49 -26.19 -17.98
C GLY A 314 0.16 -24.93 -17.19
N GLY A 315 -1.07 -24.82 -16.70
CA GLY A 315 -1.52 -23.69 -15.86
C GLY A 315 -0.68 -23.51 -14.60
N ARG A 316 -0.32 -24.62 -13.92
CA ARG A 316 0.58 -24.59 -12.76
C ARG A 316 1.95 -24.02 -13.11
N ARG A 317 2.64 -24.61 -14.09
CA ARG A 317 3.99 -24.17 -14.47
C ARG A 317 4.01 -22.72 -14.94
N PHE A 318 2.97 -22.29 -15.64
CA PHE A 318 2.80 -20.89 -16.04
C PHE A 318 2.62 -19.97 -14.83
N GLY A 319 1.76 -20.32 -13.87
CA GLY A 319 1.61 -19.57 -12.62
C GLY A 319 2.92 -19.45 -11.83
N GLU A 320 3.66 -20.55 -11.66
CA GLU A 320 4.96 -20.56 -10.98
C GLU A 320 6.01 -19.69 -11.70
N PHE A 321 6.01 -19.70 -13.04
CA PHE A 321 6.84 -18.81 -13.85
C PHE A 321 6.48 -17.34 -13.64
N MET A 322 5.19 -16.99 -13.67
CA MET A 322 4.73 -15.61 -13.49
C MET A 322 5.06 -15.07 -12.10
N GLU A 323 5.03 -15.92 -11.06
CA GLU A 323 5.47 -15.56 -9.71
C GLU A 323 6.95 -15.19 -9.68
N GLU A 324 7.82 -16.00 -10.28
CA GLU A 324 9.25 -15.67 -10.36
C GLU A 324 9.52 -14.45 -11.24
N PHE A 325 8.77 -14.30 -12.33
CA PHE A 325 8.87 -13.18 -13.26
C PHE A 325 8.54 -11.84 -12.57
N ASN A 326 7.43 -11.83 -11.82
CA ASN A 326 7.00 -10.68 -11.01
C ASN A 326 7.99 -10.41 -9.88
N HIS A 327 8.48 -11.44 -9.18
CA HIS A 327 9.48 -11.30 -8.12
C HIS A 327 10.75 -10.59 -8.61
N ARG A 328 11.18 -10.89 -9.84
CA ARG A 328 12.36 -10.28 -10.46
C ARG A 328 12.09 -8.92 -11.10
N ASN A 329 10.87 -8.41 -11.01
CA ASN A 329 10.48 -7.15 -11.63
C ASN A 329 10.77 -7.12 -13.15
N LEU A 330 10.58 -8.24 -13.85
CA LEU A 330 10.81 -8.30 -15.29
C LEU A 330 9.62 -7.68 -16.06
N ASP A 331 9.89 -7.28 -17.30
CA ASP A 331 8.90 -6.78 -18.25
C ASP A 331 8.53 -7.91 -19.22
N LEU A 332 7.23 -8.23 -19.34
CA LEU A 332 6.75 -9.33 -20.18
C LEU A 332 7.19 -9.22 -21.64
N ARG A 333 7.51 -8.02 -22.13
CA ARG A 333 8.08 -7.81 -23.47
C ARG A 333 9.42 -8.51 -23.67
N ALA A 334 10.17 -8.75 -22.59
CA ALA A 334 11.41 -9.53 -22.63
C ALA A 334 11.20 -10.99 -23.10
N LEU A 335 9.98 -11.52 -23.06
CA LEU A 335 9.67 -12.84 -23.61
C LEU A 335 9.56 -12.86 -25.15
N ALA A 336 9.27 -11.73 -25.79
CA ALA A 336 8.94 -11.69 -27.22
C ALA A 336 10.05 -12.34 -28.11
N PRO A 337 11.35 -11.98 -27.96
CA PRO A 337 12.41 -12.57 -28.78
C PRO A 337 12.54 -14.09 -28.60
N TYR A 338 12.24 -14.58 -27.39
CA TYR A 338 12.34 -15.99 -27.03
C TYR A 338 11.14 -16.78 -27.54
N THR A 339 9.94 -16.18 -27.58
CA THR A 339 8.74 -16.84 -28.13
C THR A 339 8.78 -16.99 -29.64
N GLU A 340 9.33 -16.02 -30.37
CA GLU A 340 9.57 -16.12 -31.81
C GLU A 340 10.57 -17.24 -32.14
N SER A 341 11.67 -17.29 -31.39
CA SER A 341 12.65 -18.36 -31.49
C SER A 341 12.05 -19.74 -31.15
N ALA A 342 11.20 -19.82 -30.13
CA ALA A 342 10.54 -21.08 -29.75
C ALA A 342 9.49 -21.55 -30.76
N ARG A 343 8.82 -20.62 -31.48
CA ARG A 343 7.86 -20.95 -32.56
C ARG A 343 8.53 -21.61 -33.76
N MET A 344 9.81 -21.30 -34.05
CA MET A 344 10.57 -21.95 -35.13
C MET A 344 10.75 -23.47 -34.92
N PHE A 345 10.59 -23.97 -33.70
CA PHE A 345 10.77 -25.39 -33.36
C PHE A 345 9.46 -26.18 -33.23
N LEU A 346 8.31 -25.57 -33.57
CA LEU A 346 7.04 -26.28 -33.64
C LEU A 346 6.88 -26.97 -35.01
N PRO A 347 6.33 -28.20 -35.06
CA PRO A 347 5.96 -28.80 -36.34
C PRO A 347 4.92 -27.92 -37.03
N ALA A 348 5.17 -27.60 -38.30
CA ALA A 348 4.26 -26.87 -39.18
C ALA A 348 2.91 -27.60 -39.29
N ARG A 349 1.98 -27.29 -38.39
CA ARG A 349 0.61 -27.81 -38.39
C ARG A 349 -0.43 -26.71 -38.19
N LEU A 350 -0.06 -25.46 -38.46
CA LEU A 350 -0.96 -24.32 -38.36
C LEU A 350 -1.47 -23.78 -39.71
N ASP A 351 -0.99 -24.30 -40.84
CA ASP A 351 -1.38 -23.79 -42.17
C ASP A 351 -2.46 -24.61 -42.89
N GLU A 352 -2.95 -25.71 -42.31
CA GLU A 352 -4.01 -26.51 -42.92
C GLU A 352 -5.25 -26.60 -42.02
N VAL A 353 -6.16 -25.64 -42.16
CA VAL A 353 -7.59 -25.87 -41.92
C VAL A 353 -8.26 -26.00 -43.30
N PRO A 354 -8.47 -27.23 -43.81
CA PRO A 354 -9.24 -27.42 -45.03
C PRO A 354 -10.73 -27.33 -44.68
N GLY A 355 -11.43 -26.30 -45.18
CA GLY A 355 -12.88 -26.25 -45.05
C GLY A 355 -13.52 -24.87 -45.09
N LYS A 356 -13.38 -24.14 -46.21
CA LYS A 356 -14.47 -23.26 -46.67
C LYS A 356 -15.07 -23.88 -47.92
N SER A 357 -15.96 -24.86 -47.69
CA SER A 357 -16.96 -25.23 -48.68
C SER A 357 -17.83 -24.01 -48.94
N THR A 358 -17.92 -23.65 -50.21
CA THR A 358 -18.94 -22.78 -50.77
C THR A 358 -20.32 -23.25 -50.33
N ALA A 359 -21.08 -22.37 -49.67
CA ALA A 359 -22.50 -22.56 -49.45
C ALA A 359 -23.21 -21.27 -49.86
N SER A 360 -23.94 -21.41 -50.96
CA SER A 360 -24.90 -20.50 -51.56
C SER A 360 -25.91 -19.96 -50.55
N ALA A 361 -26.27 -18.69 -50.74
CA ALA A 361 -27.35 -18.02 -50.03
C ALA A 361 -28.70 -18.72 -50.28
N PRO A 362 -29.58 -18.86 -49.28
CA PRO A 362 -30.98 -19.10 -49.51
C PRO A 362 -31.75 -17.77 -49.58
N ASP A 363 -32.62 -17.71 -50.59
CA ASP A 363 -33.62 -16.69 -50.84
C ASP A 363 -34.41 -16.29 -49.58
N GLY A 364 -34.52 -14.97 -49.36
CA GLY A 364 -35.46 -14.39 -48.40
C GLY A 364 -36.81 -14.09 -49.07
N PRO A 365 -37.95 -14.40 -48.42
CA PRO A 365 -39.26 -14.13 -49.00
C PRO A 365 -39.69 -12.66 -48.83
N ASP A 366 -40.07 -12.10 -49.98
CA ASP A 366 -41.14 -11.14 -50.29
C ASP A 366 -41.93 -10.58 -49.09
N VAL A 367 -41.75 -9.28 -48.80
CA VAL A 367 -42.67 -8.47 -47.99
C VAL A 367 -43.44 -7.57 -48.95
N ARG A 368 -44.73 -7.89 -49.13
CA ARG A 368 -45.69 -7.03 -49.84
C ARG A 368 -46.31 -6.03 -48.89
N GLU A 369 -46.26 -4.76 -49.27
CA GLU A 369 -47.23 -3.75 -48.86
C GLU A 369 -48.53 -3.88 -49.67
N ASN A 370 -49.64 -3.56 -49.00
CA ASN A 370 -50.95 -3.08 -49.47
C ASN A 370 -52.16 -3.99 -49.17
N GLY A 371 -53.08 -3.45 -48.36
CA GLY A 371 -54.44 -3.93 -48.15
C GLY A 371 -54.88 -3.90 -46.70
#